data_AF-A0A0F8XI87-F1
#
_entry.id   AF-A0A0F8XI87-F1
#
_cell.length_a   1.000
_cell.length_b   1.000
_cell.length_c   1.000
_cell.angle_alpha   90.00
_cell.angle_beta   90.00
_cell.angle_gamma   90.00
#
_symmetry.space_group_name_H-M   'P 1'
#
loop_
_entity.id
_entity.type
_entity.pdbx_description
1 polymer ?
#
loop_
_entity_poly.entity_id
_entity_poly.type
_entity_poly.pdbx_seq_one_letter_code
_entity_poly.pdbx_strand_id
1 'polypeptide(L)' 'DDPDHSEGEYRFVDIGFSSKRAVLVVWYTERNETIRIIGCRKATRSERKKYEEKDAQF' A
#
# COMPACT_ATOMS: atom_id res chain seq x y z
N ASP A 1 22.83 -8.21 -0.50
CA ASP A 1 21.80 -9.25 -0.65
C ASP A 1 21.15 -9.56 0.67
N ASP A 2 19.92 -9.08 0.81
CA ASP A 2 19.04 -9.41 1.94
C ASP A 2 18.41 -10.77 1.62
N PRO A 3 18.58 -11.81 2.47
CA PRO A 3 18.01 -13.14 2.23
C PRO A 3 16.47 -13.16 2.13
N ASP A 4 15.77 -12.08 2.52
CA ASP A 4 14.32 -11.94 2.34
C ASP A 4 13.92 -11.33 0.97
N HIS A 5 14.89 -10.95 0.12
CA HIS A 5 14.62 -10.50 -1.24
C HIS A 5 14.48 -11.70 -2.18
N SER A 6 13.31 -12.33 -2.14
CA SER A 6 12.88 -13.24 -3.21
C SER A 6 12.62 -12.42 -4.47
N GLU A 7 13.56 -12.47 -5.43
CA GLU A 7 13.48 -11.77 -6.73
C GLU A 7 12.30 -12.22 -7.63
N GLY A 8 11.40 -13.08 -7.14
CA GLY A 8 10.26 -13.62 -7.88
C GLY A 8 8.87 -13.30 -7.31
N GLU A 9 8.76 -12.55 -6.21
CA GLU A 9 7.44 -12.27 -5.61
C GLU A 9 6.86 -10.95 -6.12
N TYR A 10 5.67 -11.01 -6.72
CA TYR A 10 4.93 -9.80 -7.09
C TYR A 10 4.66 -8.99 -5.82
N ARG A 11 5.18 -7.76 -5.81
CA ARG A 11 4.95 -6.77 -4.75
C ARG A 11 3.95 -5.75 -5.29
N PHE A 12 2.79 -5.71 -4.66
CA PHE A 12 1.75 -4.75 -4.96
C PHE A 12 1.84 -3.57 -4.01
N VAL A 13 1.44 -2.40 -4.49
CA VAL A 13 1.34 -1.18 -3.69
C VAL A 13 -0.08 -0.65 -3.83
N ASP A 14 -0.72 -0.39 -2.70
CA ASP A 14 -2.05 0.19 -2.65
C ASP A 14 -2.11 1.36 -1.67
N ILE A 15 -3.09 2.25 -1.87
CA ILE A 15 -3.29 3.46 -1.06
C ILE A 15 -4.74 3.51 -0.58
N GLY A 16 -4.93 3.71 0.72
CA GLY A 16 -6.26 3.63 1.33
C GLY A 16 -6.39 4.37 2.65
N PHE A 17 -7.62 4.50 3.13
CA PHE A 17 -7.90 5.02 4.46
C PHE A 17 -7.77 3.95 5.54
N SER A 18 -7.03 4.27 6.59
CA SER A 18 -7.14 3.55 7.86
C SER A 18 -8.41 3.93 8.61
N SER A 19 -8.83 3.10 9.55
CA SER A 19 -9.95 3.36 10.46
C SER A 19 -9.82 4.67 11.26
N LYS A 20 -8.58 5.19 11.39
CA LYS A 20 -8.27 6.47 12.05
C LYS A 20 -8.21 7.66 11.07
N ARG A 21 -8.79 7.54 9.87
CA ARG A 21 -8.77 8.56 8.80
C ARG A 21 -7.38 8.99 8.34
N ALA A 22 -6.36 8.16 8.55
CA ALA A 22 -5.04 8.39 7.97
C ALA A 22 -4.94 7.66 6.64
N VAL A 23 -4.50 8.36 5.58
CA VAL A 23 -4.17 7.73 4.30
C VAL A 23 -2.85 6.97 4.46
N LEU A 24 -2.87 5.69 4.13
CA LEU A 24 -1.74 4.79 4.22
C LEU A 24 -1.36 4.29 2.83
N VAL A 25 -0.06 4.15 2.61
CA VAL A 25 0.49 3.38 1.49
C VAL A 25 0.91 2.03 2.05
N VAL A 26 0.38 0.96 1.48
CA VAL A 26 0.62 -0.43 1.90
C VAL A 26 1.31 -1.17 0.78
N TRP A 27 2.36 -1.92 1.08
CA TRP A 27 2.96 -2.86 0.16
C TRP A 27 2.77 -4.28 0.68
N TYR A 28 2.32 -5.15 -0.21
CA TYR A 28 1.96 -6.52 0.12
C TYR A 28 2.34 -7.46 -1.01
N THR A 29 2.30 -8.75 -0.70
CA THR A 29 2.36 -9.81 -1.70
C THR A 29 1.15 -10.71 -1.55
N GLU A 30 0.71 -11.26 -2.68
CA GLU A 30 -0.36 -12.22 -2.74
C GLU A 30 0.26 -13.61 -2.92
N ARG A 31 -0.03 -14.52 -2.00
CA ARG A 31 0.36 -15.93 -2.10
C ARG A 31 -0.89 -16.79 -2.04
N ASN A 32 -1.21 -17.45 -3.15
CA ASN A 32 -2.46 -18.19 -3.32
C ASN A 32 -3.67 -17.28 -3.00
N GLU A 33 -4.45 -17.62 -1.98
CA GLU A 33 -5.63 -16.87 -1.52
C GLU A 33 -5.34 -15.99 -0.29
N THR A 34 -4.06 -15.79 0.06
CA THR A 34 -3.65 -15.03 1.24
C THR A 34 -2.89 -13.76 0.85
N ILE A 35 -3.31 -12.63 1.41
CA ILE A 35 -2.60 -11.36 1.33
C ILE A 35 -1.66 -11.25 2.53
N ARG A 36 -0.35 -11.18 2.27
CA ARG A 36 0.64 -10.87 3.31
C ARG A 36 1.06 -9.41 3.18
N ILE A 37 0.71 -8.60 4.17
CA ILE A 37 1.23 -7.24 4.29
C ILE A 37 2.72 -7.32 4.61
N ILE A 38 3.54 -6.70 3.77
CA ILE A 38 5.00 -6.62 3.97
C ILE A 38 5.31 -5.36 4.77
N GLY A 39 4.58 -4.27 4.53
CA GLY A 39 4.66 -3.09 5.37
C GLY A 39 3.68 -2.00 4.96
N CYS A 40 3.66 -0.95 5.77
CA CYS A 40 2.86 0.23 5.51
C CYS A 40 3.55 1.49 6.03
N ARG A 41 3.20 2.63 5.43
CA ARG A 41 3.57 3.95 5.94
C ARG A 41 2.42 4.93 5.78
N LYS A 42 2.48 6.04 6.51
CA LYS A 42 1.61 7.18 6.22
C LYS A 42 1.91 7.71 4.81
N ALA A 43 0.87 8.01 4.06
CA ALA A 43 1.01 8.70 2.79
C ALA A 43 1.66 10.07 3.03
N THR A 44 2.52 10.47 2.10
CA THR A 44 3.04 11.84 2.07
C THR A 44 1.90 12.82 1.76
N ARG A 45 2.11 14.12 2.02
CA ARG A 45 1.09 15.15 1.71
C ARG A 45 0.67 15.11 0.24
N SER A 46 1.61 14.88 -0.67
CA SER A 46 1.37 14.82 -2.11
C SER A 46 0.58 13.58 -2.53
N GLU A 47 0.91 12.40 -1.98
CA GLU A 47 0.17 11.16 -2.25
C GLU A 47 -1.23 11.20 -1.68
N ARG A 48 -1.38 11.71 -0.45
CA ARG A 48 -2.68 11.95 0.17
C ARG A 48 -3.56 12.84 -0.70
N LYS A 49 -3.04 13.98 -1.14
CA LYS A 49 -3.78 14.91 -1.99
C LYS A 49 -4.25 14.25 -3.29
N LYS A 50 -3.36 13.52 -3.97
CA LYS A 50 -3.70 12.77 -5.20
C LYS A 50 -4.76 11.70 -4.96
N TYR A 51 -4.71 11.03 -3.82
CA TYR A 51 -5.70 10.02 -3.46
C TYR A 51 -7.07 10.65 -3.17
N GLU A 52 -7.10 11.71 -2.36
CA GLU A 52 -8.33 12.47 -2.05
C GLU A 52 -8.94 13.12 -3.30
N GLU A 53 -8.12 13.63 -4.24
CA GLU A 53 -8.59 14.20 -5.51
C GLU A 53 -9.18 13.16 -6.48
N LYS A 54 -8.69 11.91 -6.41
CA LYS A 54 -9.26 10.79 -7.17
C LYS A 54 -10.56 10.30 -6.56
N ASP A 55 -10.65 10.27 -5.24
CA ASP A 55 -11.84 9.83 -4.50
C ASP A 55 -12.99 10.85 -4.60
N ALA A 56 -12.68 12.15 -4.70
CA ALA A 56 -13.65 13.24 -4.81
C ALA A 56 -14.35 13.36 -6.20
N GLN A 57 -14.25 12.36 -7.07
CA GLN A 57 -14.89 12.34 -8.40
C GLN A 57 -16.20 11.54 -8.44
N PHE A 58 -16.80 11.23 -7.29
CA PHE A 58 -18.11 10.60 -7.17
C PHE A 58 -19.07 11.44 -6.31
#